data_AF-A0A7D5RL34-F1
#
_entry.id   AF-A0A7D5RL34-F1
#
_cell.length_a   1.000
_cell.length_b   1.000
_cell.length_c   1.000
_cell.angle_alpha   90.00
_cell.angle_beta   90.00
_cell.angle_gamma   90.00
#
_symmetry.space_group_name_H-M   'P 1'
#
loop_
_entity.id
_entity.type
_entity.pdbx_description
1 polymer ?
#
loop_
_entity_poly.entity_id
_entity_poly.type
_entity_poly.pdbx_seq_one_letter_code
_entity_poly.pdbx_strand_id
1 'polypeptide(L)'
;MIKKKILVCPLNWGLGHATRCVPIIQLLIQRGHEVHLASDGIALELLRKEFPGLPAIQLPGYDIHYKGKNLLRTVAAQLPRILKTVILEHRFVQAYVKQNSMDVILSDNRFGCYSGDCVNIFITHQLRILTPLRLMSAVAGMANRFLIRHFDRIWVPDFPPPQNLSGYMSSSGSLHPVYIGPLSRLQKLSKPIIRDFIVILSGPEPARSDFEQIIISQASLTPYRYMLVRGWKTRRLRRITQVPVFPGLIT
;
A
#
# COMPACT_ATOMS: atom_id res chain seq x y z
N MET A 1 1.08 20.67 -21.98
CA MET A 1 1.75 20.18 -20.75
C MET A 1 3.05 19.51 -21.19
N ILE A 2 4.18 19.75 -20.53
CA ILE A 2 5.45 19.10 -20.89
C ILE A 2 5.37 17.63 -20.47
N LYS A 3 5.59 16.71 -21.41
CA LYS A 3 5.63 15.27 -21.15
C LYS A 3 6.79 14.97 -20.18
N LYS A 4 6.53 14.07 -19.22
CA LYS A 4 7.49 13.65 -18.19
C LYS A 4 7.56 12.13 -18.14
N LYS A 5 8.73 11.58 -17.83
CA LYS A 5 8.97 10.17 -17.56
C LYS A 5 8.91 9.92 -16.05
N ILE A 6 7.97 9.09 -15.62
CA ILE A 6 7.61 8.94 -14.21
C ILE A 6 7.73 7.48 -13.82
N LEU A 7 8.57 7.20 -12.83
CA LEU A 7 8.72 5.88 -12.22
C LEU A 7 7.81 5.77 -11.00
N VAL A 8 6.87 4.82 -11.00
CA VAL A 8 5.93 4.61 -9.88
C VAL A 8 6.32 3.34 -9.13
N CYS A 9 6.65 3.50 -7.83
CA CYS A 9 7.27 2.47 -7.00
C CYS A 9 6.41 2.05 -5.79
N PRO A 10 5.32 1.28 -5.97
CA PRO A 10 4.50 0.80 -4.85
C PRO A 10 5.14 -0.34 -4.07
N LEU A 11 4.99 -0.26 -2.74
CA LEU A 11 5.41 -1.29 -1.80
C LEU A 11 4.59 -2.58 -1.96
N ASN A 12 5.23 -3.73 -1.76
CA ASN A 12 4.59 -5.03 -1.78
C ASN A 12 4.40 -5.62 -0.37
N TRP A 13 3.66 -4.93 0.51
CA TRP A 13 3.24 -5.46 1.82
C TRP A 13 1.74 -5.77 1.83
N GLY A 14 1.27 -6.35 0.71
CA GLY A 14 -0.14 -6.50 0.38
C GLY A 14 -0.53 -5.65 -0.83
N LEU A 15 -1.76 -5.85 -1.33
CA LEU A 15 -2.22 -5.20 -2.57
C LEU A 15 -2.63 -3.74 -2.37
N GLY A 16 -2.84 -3.27 -1.14
CA GLY A 16 -3.35 -1.92 -0.87
C GLY A 16 -2.48 -0.80 -1.44
N HIS A 17 -1.16 -0.96 -1.41
CA HIS A 17 -0.20 -0.03 -1.99
C HIS A 17 -0.26 0.02 -3.52
N ALA A 18 -0.34 -1.15 -4.17
CA ALA A 18 -0.48 -1.21 -5.62
C ALA A 18 -1.84 -0.64 -6.07
N THR A 19 -2.94 -1.03 -5.41
CA THR A 19 -4.29 -0.61 -5.82
C THR A 19 -4.56 0.88 -5.58
N ARG A 20 -3.97 1.49 -4.53
CA ARG A 20 -4.09 2.95 -4.33
C ARG A 20 -3.27 3.75 -5.36
N CYS A 21 -2.21 3.17 -5.92
CA CYS A 21 -1.44 3.80 -6.98
C CYS A 21 -2.12 3.71 -8.37
N VAL A 22 -3.06 2.78 -8.58
CA VAL A 22 -3.82 2.65 -9.84
C VAL A 22 -4.45 3.98 -10.31
N PRO A 23 -5.25 4.72 -9.49
CA PRO A 23 -5.83 5.99 -9.93
C PRO A 23 -4.76 7.06 -10.22
N ILE A 24 -3.62 7.05 -9.53
CA ILE A 24 -2.49 7.94 -9.84
C ILE A 24 -1.93 7.62 -11.22
N ILE A 25 -1.62 6.34 -11.47
CA ILE A 25 -1.04 5.87 -12.74
C ILE A 25 -1.98 6.19 -13.90
N GLN A 26 -3.28 5.93 -13.75
CA GLN A 26 -4.30 6.28 -14.75
C GLN A 26 -4.30 7.78 -15.07
N LEU A 27 -4.26 8.63 -14.04
CA LEU A 27 -4.25 10.08 -14.23
C LEU A 27 -2.98 10.57 -14.93
N LEU A 28 -1.82 9.96 -14.63
CA LEU A 28 -0.56 10.29 -15.28
C LEU A 28 -0.60 9.94 -16.78
N ILE A 29 -1.10 8.75 -17.11
CA ILE A 29 -1.29 8.33 -18.51
C ILE A 29 -2.26 9.28 -19.23
N GLN A 30 -3.41 9.59 -18.62
CA GLN A 30 -4.41 10.51 -19.19
C GLN A 30 -3.84 11.91 -19.46
N ARG A 31 -2.86 12.34 -18.65
CA ARG A 31 -2.15 13.62 -18.86
C ARG A 31 -1.02 13.56 -19.89
N GLY A 32 -0.80 12.41 -20.52
CA GLY A 32 0.20 12.21 -21.58
C GLY A 32 1.62 11.97 -21.07
N HIS A 33 1.78 11.62 -19.78
CA HIS A 33 3.10 11.25 -19.23
C HIS A 33 3.47 9.81 -19.60
N GLU A 34 4.78 9.56 -19.66
CA GLU A 34 5.34 8.21 -19.83
C GLU A 34 5.55 7.59 -18.46
N VAL A 35 4.88 6.46 -18.19
CA VAL A 35 4.86 5.85 -16.86
C VAL A 35 5.57 4.51 -16.90
N HIS A 36 6.52 4.32 -15.99
CA HIS A 36 7.21 3.06 -15.75
C HIS A 36 6.84 2.56 -14.35
N LEU A 37 6.67 1.26 -14.20
CA LEU A 37 6.23 0.62 -12.96
C LEU A 37 7.39 -0.13 -12.34
N ALA A 38 7.65 0.05 -11.05
CA ALA A 38 8.69 -0.67 -10.33
C ALA A 38 8.15 -1.22 -9.01
N SER A 39 8.03 -2.54 -8.89
CA SER A 39 7.52 -3.16 -7.66
C SER A 39 8.03 -4.59 -7.54
N ASP A 40 7.50 -5.37 -6.62
CA ASP A 40 7.83 -6.78 -6.46
C ASP A 40 6.60 -7.63 -6.18
N GLY A 41 6.72 -8.94 -6.43
CA GLY A 41 5.72 -9.95 -6.07
C GLY A 41 4.31 -9.63 -6.56
N ILE A 42 3.32 -9.83 -5.68
CA ILE A 42 1.90 -9.69 -6.04
C ILE A 42 1.50 -8.26 -6.40
N ALA A 43 2.20 -7.25 -5.88
CA ALA A 43 1.98 -5.86 -6.23
C ALA A 43 2.37 -5.60 -7.69
N LEU A 44 3.54 -6.09 -8.12
CA LEU A 44 3.97 -5.98 -9.52
C LEU A 44 3.06 -6.79 -10.47
N GLU A 45 2.64 -7.99 -10.07
CA GLU A 45 1.71 -8.81 -10.85
C GLU A 45 0.37 -8.10 -11.08
N LEU A 46 -0.18 -7.45 -10.05
CA LEU A 46 -1.40 -6.66 -10.17
C LEU A 46 -1.21 -5.51 -11.17
N LEU A 47 -0.11 -4.77 -11.04
CA LEU A 47 0.17 -3.62 -11.90
C LEU A 47 0.37 -4.03 -13.37
N ARG A 48 1.03 -5.16 -13.63
CA ARG A 48 1.17 -5.70 -15.00
C ARG A 48 -0.17 -6.08 -15.62
N LYS A 49 -1.12 -6.58 -14.81
CA LYS A 49 -2.47 -6.91 -15.29
C LYS A 49 -3.30 -5.65 -15.55
N GLU A 50 -3.23 -4.67 -14.66
CA GLU A 50 -3.94 -3.39 -14.80
C GLU A 50 -3.38 -2.54 -15.95
N PHE A 51 -2.07 -2.64 -16.22
CA PHE A 51 -1.36 -1.82 -17.20
C PHE A 51 -0.39 -2.64 -18.07
N PRO A 52 -0.89 -3.56 -18.93
CA PRO A 52 -0.05 -4.49 -19.68
C PRO A 52 0.89 -3.81 -20.69
N GLY A 53 0.57 -2.59 -21.12
CA GLY A 53 1.40 -1.81 -22.05
C GLY A 53 2.51 -0.97 -21.39
N LEU A 54 2.59 -0.92 -20.06
CA LEU A 54 3.61 -0.13 -19.38
C LEU A 54 4.88 -0.96 -19.08
N PRO A 55 6.09 -0.37 -19.20
CA PRO A 55 7.31 -1.00 -18.72
C PRO A 55 7.21 -1.31 -17.23
N ALA A 56 7.46 -2.56 -16.84
CA ALA A 56 7.28 -3.04 -15.48
C ALA A 56 8.50 -3.82 -14.97
N ILE A 57 9.22 -3.23 -14.02
CA ILE A 57 10.51 -3.71 -13.52
C ILE A 57 10.35 -4.31 -12.12
N GLN A 58 11.04 -5.41 -11.90
CA GLN A 58 11.07 -6.11 -10.63
C GLN A 58 12.14 -5.48 -9.72
N LEU A 59 11.72 -4.97 -8.56
CA LEU A 59 12.59 -4.47 -7.51
C LEU A 59 13.01 -5.58 -6.54
N PRO A 60 14.08 -5.38 -5.76
CA PRO A 60 14.41 -6.23 -4.63
C PRO A 60 13.22 -6.34 -3.67
N GLY A 61 12.83 -7.56 -3.30
CA GLY A 61 11.75 -7.80 -2.34
C GLY A 61 12.20 -7.59 -0.90
N TYR A 62 11.29 -7.11 -0.05
CA TYR A 62 11.52 -7.06 1.40
C TYR A 62 11.31 -8.45 2.05
N ASP A 63 10.53 -9.32 1.40
CA ASP A 63 10.15 -10.66 1.88
C ASP A 63 9.77 -10.67 3.37
N ILE A 64 8.94 -9.71 3.78
CA ILE A 64 8.53 -9.60 5.18
C ILE A 64 7.61 -10.77 5.50
N HIS A 65 8.02 -11.54 6.49
CA HIS A 65 7.20 -12.60 7.05
C HIS A 65 6.50 -12.08 8.30
N TYR A 66 5.18 -12.14 8.32
CA TYR A 66 4.36 -11.78 9.48
C TYR A 66 4.15 -12.96 10.44
N LYS A 67 5.07 -13.94 10.45
CA LYS A 67 4.96 -15.14 11.29
C LYS A 67 5.26 -14.79 12.75
N GLY A 68 4.25 -14.82 13.61
CA GLY A 68 4.41 -14.69 15.06
C GLY A 68 3.21 -14.03 15.76
N LYS A 69 3.03 -14.31 17.05
CA LYS A 69 1.96 -13.70 17.87
C LYS A 69 2.17 -12.19 18.12
N ASN A 70 3.38 -11.67 17.91
CA ASN A 70 3.71 -10.27 18.14
C ASN A 70 4.36 -9.63 16.90
N LEU A 71 3.52 -8.92 16.13
CA LEU A 71 3.87 -8.26 14.88
C LEU A 71 5.11 -7.35 15.00
N LEU A 72 5.20 -6.57 16.09
CA LEU A 72 6.30 -5.61 16.29
C LEU A 72 7.64 -6.31 16.45
N ARG A 73 7.70 -7.40 17.23
CA ARG A 73 8.94 -8.17 17.41
C ARG A 73 9.37 -8.84 16.12
N THR A 74 8.43 -9.41 15.38
CA THR A 74 8.70 -10.06 14.10
C THR A 74 9.25 -9.06 13.07
N VAL A 75 8.71 -7.84 13.02
CA VAL A 75 9.22 -6.78 12.12
C VAL A 75 10.58 -6.26 12.58
N ALA A 76 10.77 -6.03 13.89
CA ALA A 76 12.03 -5.54 14.44
C ALA A 76 13.20 -6.51 14.16
N ALA A 77 12.98 -7.82 14.29
CA ALA A 77 13.98 -8.83 13.97
C ALA A 77 14.39 -8.85 12.49
N GLN A 78 13.53 -8.35 11.60
CA GLN A 78 13.78 -8.26 10.16
C GLN A 78 14.43 -6.93 9.74
N LEU A 79 14.64 -5.99 10.68
CA LEU A 79 15.16 -4.66 10.38
C LEU A 79 16.50 -4.66 9.63
N PRO A 80 17.51 -5.50 9.97
CA PRO A 80 18.76 -5.55 9.20
C PRO A 80 18.55 -5.93 7.73
N ARG A 81 17.63 -6.86 7.46
CA ARG A 81 17.25 -7.26 6.11
C ARG A 81 16.54 -6.12 5.38
N ILE A 82 15.60 -5.45 6.05
CA ILE A 82 14.88 -4.30 5.50
C ILE A 82 15.87 -3.21 5.07
N LEU A 83 16.83 -2.84 5.93
CA LEU A 83 17.83 -1.83 5.62
C LEU A 83 18.73 -2.25 4.45
N LYS A 84 19.14 -3.53 4.39
CA LYS A 84 19.87 -4.07 3.23
C LYS A 84 19.04 -3.95 1.95
N THR A 85 17.75 -4.29 1.99
CA THR A 85 16.84 -4.16 0.85
C THR A 85 16.71 -2.70 0.41
N VAL A 86 16.58 -1.74 1.35
CA VAL A 86 16.55 -0.30 1.04
C VAL A 86 17.79 0.15 0.27
N ILE A 87 18.98 -0.31 0.67
CA ILE A 87 20.24 0.03 -0.02
C ILE A 87 20.28 -0.56 -1.44
N LEU A 88 19.88 -1.83 -1.59
CA LEU A 88 19.84 -2.50 -2.89
C LEU A 88 18.81 -1.85 -3.83
N GLU A 89 17.65 -1.51 -3.29
CA GLU A 89 16.58 -0.79 -3.98
C GLU A 89 17.06 0.57 -4.48
N HIS A 90 17.77 1.35 -3.64
CA HIS A 90 18.34 2.63 -4.06
C HIS A 90 19.35 2.49 -5.19
N ARG A 91 20.30 1.56 -5.09
CA ARG A 91 21.27 1.32 -6.17
C ARG A 91 20.58 0.95 -7.49
N PHE A 92 19.57 0.08 -7.42
CA PHE A 92 18.82 -0.33 -8.59
C PHE A 92 18.03 0.83 -9.21
N VAL A 93 17.29 1.59 -8.38
CA VAL A 93 16.48 2.72 -8.84
C VAL A 93 17.35 3.83 -9.41
N GLN A 94 18.48 4.18 -8.76
CA GLN A 94 19.42 5.17 -9.29
C GLN A 94 19.92 4.78 -10.69
N ALA A 95 20.35 3.53 -10.87
CA ALA A 95 20.81 3.05 -12.17
C ALA A 95 19.70 3.10 -13.23
N TYR A 96 18.48 2.70 -12.85
CA TYR A 96 17.33 2.70 -13.74
C TYR A 96 16.92 4.13 -14.17
N VAL A 97 16.88 5.06 -13.22
CA VAL A 97 16.57 6.48 -13.48
C VAL A 97 17.57 7.06 -14.47
N LYS A 98 18.87 6.83 -14.24
CA LYS A 98 19.94 7.33 -15.12
C LYS A 98 19.84 6.75 -16.52
N GLN A 99 19.66 5.43 -16.63
CA GLN A 99 19.57 4.73 -17.92
C GLN A 99 18.38 5.17 -18.77
N ASN A 100 17.24 5.45 -18.13
CA ASN A 100 15.98 5.74 -18.83
C ASN A 100 15.61 7.23 -18.81
N SER A 101 16.45 8.08 -18.20
CA SER A 101 16.26 9.52 -18.03
C SER A 101 14.91 9.85 -17.40
N MET A 102 14.61 9.23 -16.26
CA MET A 102 13.36 9.50 -15.53
C MET A 102 13.38 10.93 -14.96
N ASP A 103 12.25 11.64 -15.05
CA ASP A 103 12.09 12.99 -14.52
C ASP A 103 11.59 12.99 -13.06
N VAL A 104 10.78 11.99 -12.69
CA VAL A 104 10.10 11.93 -11.40
C VAL A 104 10.03 10.48 -10.89
N ILE A 105 10.25 10.28 -9.59
CA ILE A 105 9.90 9.06 -8.87
C ILE A 105 8.70 9.33 -7.96
N LEU A 106 7.67 8.49 -8.07
CA LEU A 106 6.60 8.36 -7.09
C LEU A 106 6.84 7.11 -6.24
N SER A 107 7.50 7.26 -5.10
CA SER A 107 7.76 6.16 -4.17
C SER A 107 6.65 6.03 -3.15
N ASP A 108 5.99 4.87 -3.12
CA ASP A 108 4.88 4.62 -2.22
C ASP A 108 5.31 3.68 -1.09
N ASN A 109 5.69 4.29 0.04
CA ASN A 109 6.29 3.63 1.22
C ASN A 109 7.53 2.76 0.92
N ARG A 110 8.30 3.07 -0.14
CA ARG A 110 9.58 2.40 -0.45
C ARG A 110 10.77 3.35 -0.24
N PHE A 111 11.41 3.26 0.92
CA PHE A 111 12.44 4.22 1.32
C PHE A 111 13.72 4.22 0.47
N GLY A 112 13.97 3.15 -0.31
CA GLY A 112 15.10 3.09 -1.24
C GLY A 112 14.77 3.65 -2.62
N CYS A 113 13.51 3.87 -2.95
CA CYS A 113 13.12 4.36 -4.27
C CYS A 113 13.29 5.88 -4.40
N TYR A 114 14.53 6.35 -4.47
CA TYR A 114 14.89 7.73 -4.76
C TYR A 114 16.15 7.80 -5.63
N SER A 115 16.34 8.92 -6.31
CA SER A 115 17.52 9.20 -7.14
C SER A 115 17.89 10.67 -7.08
N GLY A 116 19.20 10.97 -7.05
CA GLY A 116 19.70 12.35 -7.13
C GLY A 116 19.51 13.01 -8.50
N ASP A 117 19.12 12.26 -9.53
CA ASP A 117 19.02 12.73 -10.91
C ASP A 117 17.61 13.24 -11.29
N CYS A 118 16.64 13.20 -10.37
CA CYS A 118 15.24 13.49 -10.67
C CYS A 118 14.45 13.96 -9.43
N VAL A 119 13.20 14.39 -9.60
CA VAL A 119 12.32 14.78 -8.48
C VAL A 119 11.77 13.54 -7.78
N ASN A 120 11.90 13.50 -6.46
CA ASN A 120 11.50 12.38 -5.61
C ASN A 120 10.26 12.74 -4.78
N ILE A 121 9.17 11.98 -4.96
CA ILE A 121 7.91 12.17 -4.23
C ILE A 121 7.63 10.93 -3.40
N PHE A 122 7.48 11.10 -2.08
CA PHE A 122 7.15 10.02 -1.16
C PHE A 122 5.65 10.00 -0.84
N ILE A 123 4.98 8.88 -1.08
CA ILE A 123 3.56 8.69 -0.83
C ILE A 123 3.39 7.86 0.45
N THR A 124 2.84 8.46 1.51
CA THR A 124 2.63 7.77 2.79
C THR A 124 1.48 8.34 3.63
N HIS A 125 0.87 7.50 4.46
CA HIS A 125 0.04 7.94 5.59
C HIS A 125 0.80 7.92 6.92
N GLN A 126 1.98 7.32 6.94
CA GLN A 126 2.73 7.01 8.15
C GLN A 126 3.75 8.12 8.43
N LEU A 127 3.28 9.36 8.60
CA LEU A 127 4.15 10.46 9.03
C LEU A 127 4.56 10.29 10.49
N ARG A 128 3.68 9.69 11.29
CA ARG A 128 3.95 9.21 12.65
C ARG A 128 3.79 7.70 12.74
N ILE A 129 4.82 7.05 13.26
CA ILE A 129 4.78 5.62 13.58
C ILE A 129 4.22 5.46 14.99
N LEU A 130 3.05 4.82 15.09
CA LEU A 130 2.38 4.55 16.37
C LEU A 130 2.73 3.14 16.85
N THR A 131 3.26 3.06 18.07
CA THR A 131 3.52 1.78 18.77
C THR A 131 2.99 1.84 20.20
N PRO A 132 2.65 0.70 20.84
CA PRO A 132 2.16 0.69 22.22
C PRO A 132 3.12 1.34 23.23
N LEU A 133 4.44 1.32 22.95
CA LEU A 133 5.45 1.98 23.77
C LEU A 133 5.83 3.35 23.19
N ARG A 134 5.69 4.43 23.98
CA ARG A 134 5.99 5.80 23.55
C ARG A 134 7.43 6.00 23.10
N LEU A 135 8.40 5.40 23.81
CA LEU A 135 9.82 5.50 23.46
C LEU A 135 10.10 4.87 22.09
N MET A 136 9.50 3.72 21.79
CA MET A 136 9.64 3.07 20.48
C MET A 136 9.01 3.92 19.37
N SER A 137 7.88 4.59 19.62
CA SER A 137 7.27 5.50 18.65
C SER A 137 8.19 6.69 18.34
N ALA A 138 8.89 7.23 19.35
CA ALA A 138 9.83 8.33 19.16
C ALA A 138 11.04 7.90 18.30
N VAL A 139 11.65 6.74 18.60
CA VAL A 139 12.77 6.18 17.84
C VAL A 139 12.36 5.87 16.40
N ALA A 140 11.23 5.17 16.22
CA ALA A 140 10.71 4.85 14.90
C ALA A 140 10.35 6.12 14.11
N GLY A 141 9.79 7.14 14.76
CA GLY A 141 9.51 8.44 14.15
C GLY A 141 10.78 9.18 13.71
N MET A 142 11.87 9.10 14.48
CA MET A 142 13.16 9.67 14.10
C MET A 142 13.76 8.95 12.89
N ALA A 143 13.76 7.62 12.90
CA ALA A 143 14.21 6.82 11.76
C ALA A 143 13.37 7.10 10.50
N ASN A 144 12.05 7.18 10.65
CA ASN A 144 11.14 7.52 9.55
C ASN A 144 11.48 8.88 8.94
N ARG A 145 11.67 9.93 9.76
CA ARG A 145 12.08 11.26 9.28
C ARG A 145 13.45 11.22 8.59
N PHE A 146 14.39 10.46 9.14
CA PHE A 146 15.72 10.30 8.54
C PHE A 146 15.65 9.67 7.15
N LEU A 147 14.74 8.71 6.92
CA LEU A 147 14.54 8.09 5.61
C LEU A 147 13.74 8.97 4.66
N ILE A 148 12.72 9.69 5.15
CA ILE A 148 11.87 10.58 4.34
C ILE A 148 12.65 11.80 3.82
N ARG A 149 13.74 12.22 4.47
CA ARG A 149 14.52 13.40 4.05
C ARG A 149 15.15 13.27 2.65
N HIS A 150 15.21 12.07 2.09
CA HIS A 150 15.71 11.82 0.73
C HIS A 150 14.70 12.22 -0.36
N PHE A 151 13.49 12.63 0.01
CA PHE A 151 12.41 12.96 -0.91
C PHE A 151 12.12 14.45 -0.90
N ASP A 152 11.96 15.04 -2.09
CA ASP A 152 11.70 16.46 -2.29
C ASP A 152 10.28 16.85 -1.87
N ARG A 153 9.32 15.91 -1.97
CA ARG A 153 7.92 16.12 -1.65
C ARG A 153 7.32 14.93 -0.94
N ILE A 154 6.34 15.19 -0.09
CA ILE A 154 5.56 14.17 0.61
C ILE A 154 4.12 14.32 0.19
N TRP A 155 3.53 13.25 -0.32
CA TRP A 155 2.11 13.15 -0.66
C TRP A 155 1.40 12.24 0.34
N VAL A 156 0.29 12.71 0.89
CA VAL A 156 -0.55 11.95 1.81
C VAL A 156 -1.87 11.64 1.11
N PRO A 157 -2.19 10.36 0.81
CA PRO A 157 -3.43 9.99 0.13
C PRO A 157 -4.65 9.99 1.07
N ASP A 158 -4.85 11.11 1.74
CA ASP A 158 -5.88 11.35 2.74
C ASP A 158 -6.42 12.78 2.61
N PHE A 159 -7.48 13.10 3.34
CA PHE A 159 -7.89 14.48 3.56
C PHE A 159 -6.88 15.20 4.46
N PRO A 160 -6.76 16.54 4.35
CA PRO A 160 -6.05 17.32 5.35
C PRO A 160 -6.75 17.20 6.72
N PRO A 161 -6.01 17.27 7.83
CA PRO A 161 -6.61 17.37 9.16
C PRO A 161 -7.52 18.60 9.26
N PRO A 162 -8.63 18.51 10.03
CA PRO A 162 -9.02 17.39 10.90
C PRO A 162 -9.85 16.29 10.22
N GLN A 163 -10.13 16.36 8.91
CA GLN A 163 -11.01 15.40 8.22
C GLN A 163 -10.32 14.09 7.79
N ASN A 164 -9.06 13.91 8.17
CA ASN A 164 -8.21 12.81 7.73
C ASN A 164 -8.67 11.46 8.30
N LEU A 165 -8.75 10.44 7.44
CA LEU A 165 -9.22 9.10 7.78
C LEU A 165 -8.20 8.32 8.60
N SER A 166 -6.90 8.62 8.43
CA SER A 166 -5.81 7.93 9.11
C SER A 166 -5.51 8.46 10.53
N GLY A 167 -6.26 9.46 11.00
CA GLY A 167 -6.14 10.01 12.35
C GLY A 167 -4.73 10.49 12.68
N TYR A 168 -4.18 10.11 13.84
CA TYR A 168 -2.88 10.60 14.27
C TYR A 168 -1.69 10.15 13.40
N MET A 169 -1.84 9.13 12.55
CA MET A 169 -0.75 8.61 11.72
C MET A 169 -0.29 9.62 10.67
N SER A 170 -1.22 10.39 10.07
CA SER A 170 -0.91 11.43 9.10
C SER A 170 -0.71 12.81 9.72
N SER A 171 -0.52 12.90 11.05
CA SER A 171 -0.16 14.16 11.69
C SER A 171 1.26 14.57 11.29
N SER A 172 1.36 15.69 10.59
CA SER A 172 2.57 16.11 9.88
C SER A 172 3.72 16.52 10.81
N GLY A 173 3.43 17.03 12.01
CA GLY A 173 4.47 17.60 12.87
C GLY A 173 5.19 18.74 12.15
N SER A 174 6.52 18.62 11.99
CA SER A 174 7.35 19.58 11.25
C SER A 174 7.46 19.30 9.74
N LEU A 175 6.82 18.24 9.24
CA LEU A 175 6.82 17.92 7.80
C LEU A 175 5.77 18.78 7.09
N HIS A 176 6.00 19.06 5.80
CA HIS A 176 5.08 19.82 4.95
C HIS A 176 4.50 18.94 3.84
N PRO A 177 3.57 18.01 4.16
CA PRO A 177 2.96 17.15 3.16
C PRO A 177 1.92 17.89 2.31
N VAL A 178 1.71 17.40 1.10
CA VAL A 178 0.55 17.72 0.26
C VAL A 178 -0.48 16.60 0.40
N TYR A 179 -1.69 16.96 0.82
CA TYR A 179 -2.80 16.02 0.90
C TYR A 179 -3.45 15.90 -0.48
N ILE A 180 -3.42 14.70 -1.06
CA ILE A 180 -3.92 14.44 -2.42
C ILE A 180 -5.34 13.84 -2.41
N GLY A 181 -5.97 13.78 -1.24
CA GLY A 181 -7.27 13.15 -1.04
C GLY A 181 -7.19 11.61 -1.01
N PRO A 182 -8.27 10.95 -0.55
CA PRO A 182 -8.34 9.50 -0.55
C PRO A 182 -8.32 8.96 -1.98
N LEU A 183 -7.49 7.95 -2.21
CA LEU A 183 -7.33 7.31 -3.52
C LEU A 183 -8.18 6.05 -3.58
N SER A 184 -9.12 6.02 -4.52
CA SER A 184 -9.98 4.87 -4.76
C SER A 184 -10.08 4.59 -6.26
N ARG A 185 -9.92 3.31 -6.63
CA ARG A 185 -10.27 2.82 -7.97
C ARG A 185 -11.74 2.40 -8.08
N LEU A 186 -12.46 2.36 -6.97
CA LEU A 186 -13.85 1.94 -6.93
C LEU A 186 -14.74 3.08 -7.39
N GLN A 187 -15.64 2.76 -8.33
CA GLN A 187 -16.68 3.67 -8.78
C GLN A 187 -18.00 3.30 -8.09
N LYS A 188 -18.73 4.32 -7.64
CA LYS A 188 -20.07 4.12 -7.08
C LYS A 188 -21.01 3.70 -8.21
N LEU A 189 -21.62 2.54 -8.07
CA LEU A 189 -22.65 2.06 -8.99
C LEU A 189 -24.03 2.33 -8.40
N SER A 190 -24.95 2.85 -9.21
CA SER A 190 -26.36 2.95 -8.84
C SER A 190 -27.02 1.58 -9.05
N LYS A 191 -27.01 0.76 -8.02
CA LYS A 191 -27.64 -0.57 -8.02
C LYS A 191 -28.47 -0.77 -6.75
N PRO A 192 -29.56 -1.57 -6.81
CA PRO A 192 -30.31 -1.93 -5.62
C PRO A 192 -29.42 -2.58 -4.56
N ILE A 193 -29.56 -2.13 -3.31
CA ILE A 193 -28.84 -2.70 -2.17
C ILE A 193 -29.54 -4.00 -1.77
N ILE A 194 -28.89 -5.13 -2.01
CA ILE A 194 -29.44 -6.48 -1.75
C ILE A 194 -28.97 -7.10 -0.43
N ARG A 195 -28.04 -6.44 0.27
CA ARG A 195 -27.44 -6.89 1.53
C ARG A 195 -27.32 -5.73 2.48
N ASP A 196 -27.49 -6.00 3.76
CA ASP A 196 -27.50 -4.98 4.80
C ASP A 196 -26.06 -4.55 5.13
N PHE A 197 -25.11 -5.49 5.10
CA PHE A 197 -23.68 -5.16 5.17
C PHE A 197 -22.76 -6.14 4.43
N ILE A 198 -21.53 -5.70 4.19
CA ILE A 198 -20.44 -6.50 3.63
C ILE A 198 -19.25 -6.43 4.56
N VAL A 199 -18.60 -7.58 4.76
CA VAL A 199 -17.31 -7.67 5.42
C VAL A 199 -16.26 -8.03 4.38
N ILE A 200 -15.27 -7.18 4.21
CA ILE A 200 -14.12 -7.42 3.33
C ILE A 200 -12.93 -7.71 4.24
N LEU A 201 -12.45 -8.94 4.23
CA LEU A 201 -11.41 -9.38 5.15
C LEU A 201 -10.15 -9.85 4.42
N SER A 202 -9.05 -9.17 4.71
CA SER A 202 -7.70 -9.50 4.26
C SER A 202 -6.70 -9.23 5.37
N GLY A 203 -5.58 -9.94 5.37
CA GLY A 203 -4.52 -9.73 6.36
C GLY A 203 -3.62 -10.95 6.50
N PRO A 204 -2.54 -10.85 7.29
CA PRO A 204 -1.65 -11.96 7.56
C PRO A 204 -2.32 -13.01 8.47
N GLU A 205 -1.99 -14.27 8.24
CA GLU A 205 -2.37 -15.38 9.14
C GLU A 205 -1.43 -15.45 10.35
N PRO A 206 -1.92 -15.85 11.56
CA PRO A 206 -3.27 -16.35 11.85
C PRO A 206 -4.31 -15.27 12.18
N ALA A 207 -3.89 -14.01 12.43
CA ALA A 207 -4.76 -12.95 12.92
C ALA A 207 -5.98 -12.69 12.02
N ARG A 208 -5.80 -12.85 10.71
CA ARG A 208 -6.89 -12.79 9.73
C ARG A 208 -7.95 -13.86 9.99
N SER A 209 -7.56 -15.12 10.16
CA SER A 209 -8.49 -16.21 10.47
C SER A 209 -9.13 -16.06 11.84
N ASP A 210 -8.37 -15.62 12.85
CA ASP A 210 -8.90 -15.40 14.20
C ASP A 210 -10.01 -14.32 14.17
N PHE A 211 -9.77 -13.21 13.48
CA PHE A 211 -10.76 -12.14 13.34
C PHE A 211 -11.97 -12.58 12.50
N GLU A 212 -11.75 -13.43 11.50
CA GLU A 212 -12.83 -14.01 10.71
C GLU A 212 -13.82 -14.81 11.57
N GLN A 213 -13.32 -15.62 12.52
CA GLN A 213 -14.19 -16.39 13.41
C GLN A 213 -15.00 -15.48 14.34
N ILE A 214 -14.40 -14.39 14.82
CA ILE A 214 -15.09 -13.36 15.63
C ILE A 214 -16.21 -12.69 14.81
N ILE A 215 -15.93 -12.32 13.56
CA ILE A 215 -16.93 -11.73 12.67
C ILE A 215 -18.08 -12.71 12.42
N ILE A 216 -17.78 -13.97 12.11
CA ILE A 216 -18.79 -14.99 11.80
C ILE A 216 -19.67 -15.25 13.03
N SER A 217 -19.08 -15.38 14.22
CA SER A 217 -19.85 -15.60 15.44
C SER A 217 -20.79 -14.43 15.73
N GLN A 218 -20.31 -13.19 15.61
CA GLN A 218 -21.14 -12.00 15.82
C GLN A 218 -22.23 -11.84 14.76
N ALA A 219 -21.88 -11.97 13.47
CA ALA A 219 -22.81 -11.77 12.37
C ALA A 219 -23.95 -12.80 12.37
N SER A 220 -23.65 -14.04 12.78
CA SER A 220 -24.64 -15.13 12.88
C SER A 220 -25.75 -14.89 13.92
N LEU A 221 -25.50 -13.98 14.88
CA LEU A 221 -26.46 -13.58 15.91
C LEU A 221 -27.32 -12.37 15.49
N THR A 222 -27.12 -11.84 14.29
CA THR A 222 -27.86 -10.68 13.80
C THR A 222 -28.97 -11.08 12.82
N PRO A 223 -30.08 -10.33 12.74
CA PRO A 223 -31.13 -10.56 11.74
C PRO A 223 -30.74 -10.07 10.33
N TYR A 224 -29.54 -9.51 10.16
CA TYR A 224 -29.11 -8.83 8.94
C TYR A 224 -28.49 -9.79 7.93
N ARG A 225 -28.77 -9.55 6.65
CA ARG A 225 -28.18 -10.27 5.53
C ARG A 225 -26.81 -9.72 5.23
N TYR A 226 -25.78 -10.55 5.39
CA TYR A 226 -24.40 -10.15 5.18
C TYR A 226 -23.67 -10.96 4.11
N MET A 227 -22.55 -10.42 3.64
CA MET A 227 -21.59 -11.12 2.78
C MET A 227 -20.19 -10.95 3.31
N LEU A 228 -19.46 -12.07 3.41
CA LEU A 228 -18.05 -12.09 3.77
C LEU A 228 -17.21 -12.36 2.52
N VAL A 229 -16.40 -11.38 2.13
CA VAL A 229 -15.40 -11.51 1.05
C VAL A 229 -14.05 -11.85 1.66
N ARG A 230 -13.59 -13.07 1.41
CA ARG A 230 -12.35 -13.63 1.95
C ARG A 230 -11.19 -13.36 1.00
N GLY A 231 -10.23 -12.52 1.37
CA GLY A 231 -9.02 -12.22 0.58
C GLY A 231 -8.02 -13.39 0.47
N TRP A 232 -8.45 -14.57 0.02
CA TRP A 232 -7.64 -15.79 -0.12
C TRP A 232 -7.24 -15.99 -1.59
N LYS A 233 -5.99 -16.39 -1.83
CA LYS A 233 -5.48 -16.86 -3.13
C LYS A 233 -6.10 -18.18 -3.65
N THR A 234 -6.84 -18.94 -2.83
CA THR A 234 -7.25 -20.31 -3.15
C THR A 234 -8.76 -20.41 -3.31
N ARG A 235 -9.19 -20.98 -4.44
CA ARG A 235 -10.58 -21.21 -4.86
C ARG A 235 -11.29 -22.34 -4.08
N ARG A 236 -11.02 -22.51 -2.78
CA ARG A 236 -11.78 -23.47 -1.94
C ARG A 236 -13.04 -22.78 -1.41
N LEU A 237 -14.13 -22.93 -2.14
CA LEU A 237 -15.47 -22.66 -1.65
C LEU A 237 -15.79 -23.63 -0.51
N ARG A 238 -15.43 -23.29 0.73
CA ARG A 238 -16.12 -23.89 1.89
C ARG A 238 -17.43 -23.14 2.07
N ARG A 239 -18.53 -23.76 1.62
CA ARG A 239 -19.87 -23.37 2.08
C ARG A 239 -19.92 -23.64 3.58
N ILE A 240 -19.75 -22.58 4.37
CA ILE A 240 -20.27 -22.58 5.73
C ILE A 240 -21.76 -22.26 5.55
N THR A 241 -22.59 -23.12 6.12
CA THR A 241 -24.05 -23.17 6.03
C THR A 241 -24.72 -21.78 5.93
N GLN A 242 -25.64 -21.65 4.96
CA GLN A 242 -26.52 -20.51 4.66
C GLN A 242 -25.91 -19.13 4.32
N VAL A 243 -24.58 -18.95 4.32
CA VAL A 243 -23.96 -17.66 3.97
C VAL A 243 -23.25 -17.75 2.61
N PRO A 244 -23.52 -16.84 1.64
CA PRO A 244 -22.76 -16.79 0.40
C PRO A 244 -21.33 -16.30 0.70
N VAL A 245 -20.40 -17.24 0.79
CA VAL A 245 -18.96 -17.00 0.95
C VAL A 245 -18.31 -16.99 -0.42
N PHE A 246 -17.69 -15.87 -0.80
CA PHE A 246 -16.93 -15.76 -2.04
C PHE A 246 -15.42 -15.82 -1.76
N PRO A 247 -14.64 -16.64 -2.48
CA PRO A 247 -13.20 -16.44 -2.56
C PRO A 247 -12.98 -15.05 -3.18
N GLY A 248 -11.99 -14.32 -2.68
CA GLY A 248 -11.82 -12.89 -2.95
C GLY A 248 -12.00 -12.49 -4.41
N LEU A 249 -12.48 -11.26 -4.62
CA LEU A 249 -12.55 -10.61 -5.93
C LEU A 249 -11.14 -10.33 -6.44
N ILE A 250 -10.46 -11.38 -6.89
CA ILE A 250 -9.33 -11.26 -7.83
C ILE A 250 -9.98 -11.30 -9.21
N THR A 251 -10.50 -10.14 -9.63
CA THR A 251 -10.68 -9.84 -11.06
C THR A 251 -9.33 -9.39 -11.59
#